data_AF-A0A843F6T6-F1
#
_entry.id   AF-A0A843F6T6-F1
#
_cell.length_a   1.000
_cell.length_b   1.000
_cell.length_c   1.000
_cell.angle_alpha   90.00
_cell.angle_beta   90.00
_cell.angle_gamma   90.00
#
_symmetry.space_group_name_H-M   'P 1'
#
loop_
_entity.id
_entity.type
_entity.pdbx_description
1 polymer ?
#
loop_
_entity_poly.entity_id
_entity_poly.type
_entity_poly.pdbx_seq_one_letter_code
_entity_poly.pdbx_strand_id
1 'polypeptide(L)'
;MSDKKRLFGTFGVRRTANDVLTPEFATRLAACYGSVVQGTVAVGGDTRTSTPMLMEAVKAGLLSSGCDVVDLGILPTPGVQYAVRKYYDGGVMITASHN
;
A
#
# COMPACT_ATOMS: atom_id res chain seq x y z
N MET A 1 7.72 -28.82 -7.24
CA MET A 1 7.97 -27.63 -8.09
C MET A 1 7.24 -26.47 -7.43
N SER A 2 7.98 -25.50 -6.89
CA SER A 2 7.41 -24.35 -6.17
C SER A 2 6.56 -23.54 -7.14
N ASP A 3 5.24 -23.51 -6.93
CA ASP A 3 4.35 -22.59 -7.61
C ASP A 3 4.95 -21.20 -7.46
N LYS A 4 5.41 -20.59 -8.56
CA LYS A 4 5.71 -19.17 -8.62
C LYS A 4 4.39 -18.43 -8.40
N LYS A 5 3.93 -18.36 -7.15
CA LYS A 5 2.69 -17.67 -6.79
C LYS A 5 2.83 -16.25 -7.31
N ARG A 6 1.99 -15.91 -8.29
CA ARG A 6 1.97 -14.61 -8.97
C ARG A 6 1.77 -13.50 -7.94
N LEU A 7 2.78 -12.65 -7.75
CA LEU A 7 2.78 -11.62 -6.71
C LEU A 7 1.75 -10.52 -7.00
N PHE A 8 1.64 -10.14 -8.28
CA PHE A 8 0.73 -9.11 -8.78
C PHE A 8 -0.47 -9.74 -9.50
N GLY A 9 -1.65 -9.63 -8.89
CA GLY A 9 -2.92 -10.00 -9.49
C GLY A 9 -3.65 -8.80 -10.11
N THR A 10 -4.90 -9.01 -10.55
CA THR A 10 -5.76 -7.97 -11.15
C THR A 10 -6.02 -6.79 -10.22
N PHE A 11 -6.02 -7.03 -8.90
CA PHE A 11 -6.33 -6.03 -7.88
C PHE A 11 -5.10 -5.63 -7.04
N GLY A 12 -3.89 -5.80 -7.57
CA GLY A 12 -2.64 -5.48 -6.87
C GLY A 12 -1.99 -6.69 -6.20
N VAL A 13 -1.36 -6.48 -5.03
CA VAL A 13 -0.62 -7.52 -4.30
C VAL A 13 -1.51 -8.14 -3.22
N ARG A 14 -1.67 -9.47 -3.25
CA ARG A 14 -2.51 -10.20 -2.28
C ARG A 14 -1.76 -11.37 -1.67
N ARG A 15 -1.40 -11.25 -0.39
CA ARG A 15 -0.60 -12.22 0.35
C ARG A 15 -0.94 -12.18 1.84
N THR A 16 -0.62 -13.26 2.55
CA THR A 16 -0.79 -13.35 4.01
C THR A 16 0.20 -12.41 4.70
N ALA A 17 -0.31 -11.56 5.59
CA ALA A 17 0.49 -10.66 6.41
C ALA A 17 1.45 -11.45 7.30
N ASN A 18 2.68 -10.95 7.48
CA ASN A 18 3.75 -11.58 8.27
C ASN A 18 4.24 -12.96 7.80
N ASP A 19 3.74 -13.45 6.67
CA ASP A 19 4.30 -14.63 5.98
C ASP A 19 5.02 -14.16 4.72
N VAL A 20 4.27 -13.78 3.69
CA VAL A 20 4.84 -13.25 2.43
C VAL A 20 4.76 -11.73 2.38
N LEU A 21 3.68 -11.13 2.90
CA LEU A 21 3.54 -9.68 2.99
C LEU A 21 4.07 -9.21 4.35
N THR A 22 5.39 -9.18 4.48
CA THR A 22 6.09 -8.66 5.66
C THR A 22 6.23 -7.13 5.58
N PRO A 23 6.49 -6.43 6.70
CA PRO A 23 6.83 -5.00 6.68
C PRO A 23 7.98 -4.67 5.73
N GLU A 24 9.06 -5.44 5.74
CA GLU A 24 10.24 -5.20 4.88
C GLU A 24 9.87 -5.33 3.41
N PHE A 25 9.03 -6.32 3.07
CA PHE A 25 8.52 -6.48 1.73
C PHE A 25 7.64 -5.30 1.32
N ALA A 26 6.71 -4.87 2.20
CA ALA A 26 5.81 -3.75 1.94
C ALA A 26 6.58 -2.43 1.75
N THR A 27 7.58 -2.16 2.60
CA THR A 27 8.46 -0.98 2.48
C THR A 27 9.18 -0.96 1.15
N ARG A 28 9.80 -2.07 0.74
CA ARG A 28 10.53 -2.15 -0.54
C ARG A 28 9.59 -1.97 -1.74
N LEU A 29 8.42 -2.60 -1.70
CA LEU A 29 7.42 -2.44 -2.75
C LEU A 29 6.95 -0.98 -2.85
N ALA A 30 6.69 -0.35 -1.72
CA ALA A 30 6.25 1.04 -1.64
C ALA A 30 7.34 2.01 -2.15
N ALA A 31 8.62 1.79 -1.82
CA ALA A 31 9.72 2.57 -2.36
C ALA A 31 9.84 2.43 -3.89
N CYS A 32 9.67 1.23 -4.43
CA CYS A 32 9.61 1.04 -5.88
C CYS A 32 8.44 1.79 -6.51
N TYR A 33 7.25 1.72 -5.92
CA TYR A 33 6.09 2.47 -6.41
C TYR A 33 6.31 3.98 -6.36
N GLY A 34 6.84 4.50 -5.25
CA GLY A 34 7.12 5.93 -5.09
C GLY A 34 8.16 6.46 -6.07
N SER A 35 9.18 5.66 -6.42
CA SER A 35 10.16 6.04 -7.46
C SER A 35 9.53 6.25 -8.85
N VAL A 36 8.36 5.66 -9.10
CA VAL A 36 7.62 5.78 -10.36
C VAL A 36 6.60 6.91 -10.32
N VAL A 37 5.81 7.00 -9.25
CA VAL A 37 4.75 8.01 -9.13
C VAL A 37 5.31 9.41 -8.87
N GLN A 38 6.27 9.54 -7.94
CA GLN A 38 6.79 10.83 -7.46
C GLN A 38 5.68 11.76 -6.90
N GLY A 39 6.03 12.83 -6.18
CA GLY A 39 5.04 13.77 -5.63
C GLY A 39 4.34 13.30 -4.35
N THR A 40 3.07 13.68 -4.15
CA THR A 40 2.30 13.43 -2.92
C THR A 40 1.43 12.18 -3.04
N VAL A 41 1.65 11.20 -2.17
CA VAL A 41 0.98 9.89 -2.18
C VAL A 41 0.11 9.70 -0.96
N ALA A 42 -1.17 9.41 -1.17
CA ALA A 42 -2.10 9.10 -0.10
C ALA A 42 -2.04 7.62 0.33
N VAL A 43 -2.01 7.37 1.64
CA VAL A 43 -2.05 6.02 2.21
C VAL A 43 -3.30 5.86 3.06
N GLY A 44 -4.05 4.79 2.82
CA GLY A 44 -5.24 4.44 3.59
C GLY A 44 -5.36 2.94 3.80
N GLY A 45 -6.20 2.53 4.75
CA GLY A 45 -6.34 1.11 5.08
C GLY A 45 -7.71 0.70 5.60
N ASP A 46 -7.95 -0.62 5.61
CA ASP A 46 -9.11 -1.24 6.25
C ASP A 46 -8.87 -1.56 7.75
N THR A 47 -9.87 -2.14 8.40
CA THR A 47 -9.84 -2.43 9.85
C THR A 47 -9.15 -3.73 10.24
N ARG A 48 -8.36 -4.38 9.34
CA ARG A 48 -7.63 -5.61 9.70
C ARG A 48 -6.55 -5.29 10.73
N THR A 49 -6.28 -6.24 11.63
CA THR A 49 -5.28 -6.09 12.69
C THR A 49 -3.85 -5.88 12.15
N SER A 50 -3.56 -6.40 10.96
CA SER A 50 -2.28 -6.20 10.26
C SER A 50 -2.16 -4.83 9.59
N THR A 51 -3.27 -4.11 9.38
CA THR A 51 -3.29 -2.90 8.56
C THR A 51 -2.43 -1.76 9.12
N PRO A 52 -2.47 -1.42 10.43
CA PRO A 52 -1.63 -0.34 10.96
C PRO A 52 -0.13 -0.57 10.71
N MET A 53 0.35 -1.79 10.97
CA MET A 53 1.74 -2.16 10.72
C MET A 53 2.13 -2.04 9.25
N LEU A 54 1.28 -2.52 8.33
CA LEU A 54 1.54 -2.43 6.89
C LEU A 54 1.45 -0.99 6.37
N MET A 55 0.55 -0.16 6.93
CA MET A 55 0.49 1.27 6.61
C MET A 55 1.79 1.96 6.97
N GLU A 56 2.33 1.75 8.18
CA GLU A 56 3.62 2.35 8.56
C GLU A 56 4.76 1.91 7.64
N ALA A 57 4.82 0.62 7.29
CA ALA A 57 5.82 0.10 6.35
C ALA A 57 5.71 0.76 4.97
N VAL A 58 4.50 0.88 4.43
CA VAL A 58 4.25 1.55 3.14
C VAL A 58 4.66 3.02 3.20
N LYS A 59 4.26 3.75 4.25
CA LYS A 59 4.64 5.16 4.44
C LYS A 59 6.15 5.33 4.48
N ALA A 60 6.86 4.49 5.24
CA ALA A 60 8.32 4.52 5.30
C ALA A 60 8.96 4.29 3.92
N GLY A 61 8.45 3.34 3.14
CA GLY A 61 8.93 3.08 1.78
C GLY A 61 8.74 4.27 0.85
N LEU A 62 7.55 4.86 0.83
CA LEU A 62 7.23 6.04 0.02
C LEU A 62 8.11 7.24 0.38
N LEU A 63 8.25 7.55 1.67
CA LEU A 63 9.12 8.64 2.15
C LEU A 63 10.58 8.42 1.73
N SER A 64 11.08 7.17 1.83
CA SER A 64 12.45 6.84 1.43
C SER A 64 12.72 7.04 -0.06
N SER A 65 11.68 6.99 -0.90
CA SER A 65 11.78 7.27 -2.34
C SER A 65 11.66 8.74 -2.71
N GLY A 66 11.47 9.63 -1.71
CA GLY A 66 11.34 11.08 -1.93
C GLY A 66 9.91 11.56 -2.21
N CYS A 67 8.89 10.71 -1.99
CA CYS A 67 7.50 11.14 -2.03
C CYS A 67 7.11 11.88 -0.74
N ASP A 68 6.22 12.86 -0.86
CA ASP A 68 5.43 13.33 0.28
C ASP A 68 4.31 12.35 0.56
N VAL A 69 3.98 12.11 1.83
CA VAL A 69 2.99 11.09 2.22
C VAL A 69 1.88 11.72 3.03
N VAL A 70 0.64 11.46 2.62
CA VAL A 70 -0.58 11.86 3.34
C VAL A 70 -1.26 10.63 3.90
N ASP A 71 -1.38 10.57 5.22
CA ASP A 71 -2.10 9.50 5.91
C ASP A 71 -3.60 9.83 5.97
N LEU A 72 -4.42 9.02 5.30
CA LEU A 72 -5.88 9.13 5.31
C LEU A 72 -6.53 8.27 6.41
N GLY A 73 -5.74 7.48 7.14
CA GLY A 73 -6.21 6.59 8.18
C GLY A 73 -7.06 5.43 7.66
N ILE A 74 -8.09 5.09 8.43
CA ILE A 74 -9.01 3.99 8.13
C ILE A 74 -10.19 4.53 7.33
N LEU A 75 -10.38 4.03 6.10
CA LEU A 75 -11.45 4.42 5.21
C LEU A 75 -11.70 3.34 4.14
N PRO A 76 -12.89 3.26 3.54
CA PRO A 76 -13.14 2.28 2.48
C PRO A 76 -12.30 2.59 1.23
N THR A 77 -11.96 1.56 0.45
CA THR A 77 -11.23 1.69 -0.83
C THR A 77 -11.73 2.82 -1.74
N PRO A 78 -13.05 3.01 -1.99
CA PRO A 78 -13.53 4.14 -2.78
C PRO A 78 -13.20 5.53 -2.18
N GLY A 79 -13.03 5.63 -0.87
CA GLY A 79 -12.59 6.87 -0.20
C GLY A 79 -11.17 7.27 -0.59
N VAL A 80 -10.24 6.30 -0.57
CA VAL A 80 -8.86 6.53 -1.06
C VAL A 80 -8.88 6.87 -2.54
N GLN A 81 -9.62 6.12 -3.36
CA GLN A 81 -9.71 6.36 -4.81
C GLN A 81 -10.24 7.76 -5.13
N TYR A 82 -11.28 8.22 -4.41
CA TYR A 82 -11.82 9.56 -4.57
C TYR A 82 -10.78 10.63 -4.20
N ALA A 83 -10.11 10.45 -3.07
CA ALA A 83 -9.13 11.42 -2.58
C ALA A 83 -7.94 11.55 -3.53
N VAL A 84 -7.39 10.43 -4.00
CA VAL A 84 -6.30 10.41 -4.99
C VAL A 84 -6.70 11.17 -6.25
N ARG A 85 -7.86 10.86 -6.83
CA ARG A 85 -8.32 11.50 -8.08
C ARG A 85 -8.42 13.03 -7.99
N LYS A 86 -8.63 13.58 -6.79
CA LYS A 86 -8.94 15.00 -6.59
C LYS A 86 -7.79 15.80 -6.00
N TYR A 87 -6.90 15.18 -5.23
CA TYR A 87 -5.96 15.90 -4.37
C TYR A 87 -4.51 15.40 -4.42
N TYR A 88 -4.23 14.21 -4.96
CA TYR A 88 -2.91 13.57 -4.82
C TYR A 88 -2.43 12.93 -6.12
N ASP A 89 -1.13 12.71 -6.23
CA ASP A 89 -0.48 12.16 -7.43
C ASP A 89 -0.55 10.63 -7.50
N GLY A 90 -0.77 9.99 -6.35
CA GLY A 90 -0.97 8.54 -6.27
C GLY A 90 -1.56 8.12 -4.93
N GLY A 91 -1.80 6.82 -4.78
CA GLY A 91 -2.22 6.29 -3.49
C GLY A 91 -2.12 4.77 -3.34
N VAL A 92 -2.04 4.36 -2.08
CA VAL A 92 -1.94 2.96 -1.67
C VAL A 92 -3.06 2.65 -0.69
N MET A 93 -3.84 1.62 -1.00
CA MET A 93 -4.87 1.07 -0.11
C MET A 93 -4.40 -0.26 0.46
N ILE A 94 -4.30 -0.36 1.79
CA ILE A 94 -4.01 -1.61 2.49
C ILE A 94 -5.33 -2.27 2.83
N THR A 95 -5.65 -3.39 2.16
CA THR A 95 -6.87 -4.14 2.46
C THR A 95 -6.78 -5.63 2.14
N ALA A 96 -7.49 -6.44 2.94
CA ALA A 96 -7.73 -7.85 2.63
C ALA A 96 -8.99 -8.06 1.78
N SER A 97 -9.77 -7.00 1.53
CA SER A 97 -11.11 -7.06 0.93
C SER A 97 -11.99 -8.04 1.72
N HIS A 98 -12.26 -9.20 1.15
CA HIS A 98 -13.09 -10.27 1.72
C HIS A 98 -12.27 -11.48 2.20
N ASN A 99 -10.94 -11.38 2.23
CA ASN A 99 -10.08 -12.39 2.86
C ASN A 99 -10.03 -12.26 4.38
#